data_AF-A0A3S4M1X4-F1
#
_entry.id   AF-A0A3S4M1X4-F1
#
_cell.length_a   1.000
_cell.length_b   1.000
_cell.length_c   1.000
_cell.angle_alpha   90.00
_cell.angle_beta   90.00
_cell.angle_gamma   90.00
#
_symmetry.space_group_name_H-M   'P 1'
#
loop_
_entity.id
_entity.type
_entity.pdbx_description
1 polymer ?
#
loop_
_entity_poly.entity_id
_entity_poly.type
_entity_poly.pdbx_seq_one_letter_code
_entity_poly.pdbx_strand_id
1 'polypeptide(L)'
;MILIKKILLIIFAFCLSLSFSQKRNGPVSLQIKGDYTHLPTSAVFPLLWAGFQREEIVSYDQQNKHIVVSYVQQKNKKSKTVLTLYVYPKKSVDNQLLRDEFAVYETVLNQNSNKSVNLKPMFGNISNDKVKVNYIYSLFDHAMGERDFFKGVKYTDKKSLLAIYECGGWGFKIRVSSDEMTNDQLTELKTKAETVFSVLDIAARKPLPISHTPDIILSPVIKRDSMMINAVITAAESKIKWLGEHADKKELLTGFNDMNIESEIYSIEKMVEFYKVHEKDWPMHADTKKYFDEIISIKDNGKIKDYLYDKYNRLIQYDEGEGKKDEYLQFKTDKNITENTNEIFYKIYYITE
;
A
#
# COMPACT_ATOMS: atom_id res chain seq x y z
N MET A 1 -45.05 -34.07 22.53
CA MET A 1 -45.18 -32.92 21.60
C MET A 1 -44.69 -31.59 22.20
N ILE A 2 -44.96 -31.29 23.47
CA ILE A 2 -44.55 -30.02 24.14
C ILE A 2 -43.01 -29.89 24.27
N LEU A 3 -42.30 -30.99 24.50
CA LEU A 3 -40.84 -30.99 24.68
C LEU A 3 -40.08 -30.60 23.38
N ILE A 4 -40.55 -31.11 22.23
CA ILE A 4 -39.96 -30.81 20.91
C ILE A 4 -40.14 -29.33 20.55
N LYS A 5 -41.29 -28.73 20.88
CA LYS A 5 -41.54 -27.29 20.68
C LYS A 5 -40.59 -26.41 21.52
N LYS A 6 -40.28 -26.81 22.75
CA LYS A 6 -39.33 -26.07 23.61
C LYS A 6 -37.90 -26.14 23.09
N ILE A 7 -37.47 -27.31 22.61
CA ILE A 7 -36.12 -27.50 22.02
C ILE A 7 -35.99 -26.67 20.73
N LEU A 8 -37.00 -26.68 19.85
CA LEU A 8 -36.99 -25.87 18.63
C LEU A 8 -36.91 -24.37 18.94
N LEU A 9 -37.59 -23.89 19.98
CA LEU A 9 -37.60 -22.49 20.36
C LEU A 9 -36.24 -22.04 20.92
N ILE A 10 -35.54 -22.93 21.64
CA ILE A 10 -34.17 -22.69 22.12
C ILE A 10 -33.18 -22.66 20.94
N ILE A 11 -33.28 -23.61 20.01
CA ILE A 11 -32.44 -23.63 18.80
C ILE A 11 -32.67 -22.38 17.96
N PHE A 12 -33.93 -21.97 17.78
CA PHE A 12 -34.29 -20.78 17.02
C PHE A 12 -33.80 -19.49 17.70
N ALA A 13 -33.88 -19.41 19.03
CA ALA A 13 -33.32 -18.29 19.80
C ALA A 13 -31.77 -18.24 19.71
N PHE A 14 -31.11 -19.41 19.72
CA PHE A 14 -29.67 -19.50 19.53
C PHE A 14 -29.26 -19.07 18.11
N CYS A 15 -29.94 -19.55 17.07
CA CYS A 15 -29.71 -19.14 15.68
C CYS A 15 -29.97 -17.63 15.45
N LEU A 16 -30.99 -17.05 16.09
CA LEU A 16 -31.24 -15.61 16.05
C LEU A 16 -30.12 -14.81 16.74
N SER A 17 -29.63 -15.24 17.90
CA SER A 17 -28.51 -14.56 18.58
C SER A 17 -27.21 -14.60 17.77
N LEU A 18 -26.94 -15.69 17.06
CA LEU A 18 -25.80 -15.81 16.14
C LEU A 18 -25.96 -14.93 14.89
N SER A 19 -27.20 -14.68 14.45
CA SER A 19 -27.51 -13.84 13.29
C SER A 19 -27.51 -12.33 13.61
N PHE A 20 -27.76 -11.94 14.87
CA PHE A 20 -27.72 -10.53 15.31
C PHE A 20 -26.33 -10.07 15.82
N SER A 21 -25.33 -10.94 15.86
CA SER A 21 -23.93 -10.55 16.11
C SER A 21 -23.28 -9.86 14.88
N GLN A 22 -24.06 -9.30 13.96
CA GLN A 22 -23.58 -8.83 12.68
C GLN A 22 -23.22 -7.33 12.71
N LYS A 23 -21.90 -7.09 12.62
CA LYS A 23 -21.21 -5.85 12.23
C LYS A 23 -21.35 -4.63 13.17
N ARG A 24 -20.23 -3.95 13.36
CA ARG A 24 -20.18 -2.67 14.09
C ARG A 24 -20.76 -1.58 13.18
N ASN A 25 -21.71 -0.80 13.67
CA ASN A 25 -22.35 0.28 12.90
C ASN A 25 -21.43 1.50 12.67
N GLY A 26 -20.28 1.56 13.33
CA GLY A 26 -19.30 2.64 13.21
C GLY A 26 -18.09 2.42 14.11
N PRO A 27 -17.08 3.29 14.02
CA PRO A 27 -15.91 3.22 14.89
C PRO A 27 -16.30 3.41 16.37
N VAL A 28 -15.64 2.66 17.27
CA VAL A 28 -15.84 2.75 18.73
C VAL A 28 -14.51 3.01 19.41
N SER A 29 -14.48 4.01 20.29
CA SER A 29 -13.34 4.27 21.17
C SER A 29 -13.31 3.25 22.32
N LEU A 30 -12.19 2.52 22.43
CA LEU A 30 -11.98 1.50 23.45
C LEU A 30 -11.51 2.14 24.76
N GLN A 31 -12.22 1.86 25.85
CA GLN A 31 -11.92 2.40 27.18
C GLN A 31 -10.85 1.56 27.89
N ILE A 32 -9.58 1.72 27.50
CA ILE A 32 -8.45 0.97 28.05
C ILE A 32 -7.59 1.85 28.96
N LYS A 33 -7.50 1.50 30.26
CA LYS A 33 -6.81 2.30 31.29
C LYS A 33 -5.29 2.03 31.44
N GLY A 34 -4.76 0.99 30.79
CA GLY A 34 -3.34 0.62 30.84
C GLY A 34 -2.82 0.23 29.47
N ASP A 35 -1.78 -0.58 29.40
CA ASP A 35 -1.26 -1.08 28.13
C ASP A 35 -2.35 -1.88 27.40
N TYR A 36 -2.40 -1.72 26.08
CA TYR A 36 -3.35 -2.43 25.23
C TYR A 36 -2.61 -3.41 24.34
N THR A 37 -2.90 -4.70 24.49
CA THR A 37 -2.40 -5.72 23.59
C THR A 37 -3.41 -5.97 22.48
N HIS A 38 -3.05 -5.65 21.24
CA HIS A 38 -3.83 -6.02 20.08
C HIS A 38 -3.69 -7.52 19.82
N LEU A 39 -4.60 -8.31 20.39
CA LEU A 39 -4.53 -9.78 20.38
C LEU A 39 -4.22 -10.39 18.99
N PRO A 40 -4.83 -9.95 17.87
CA PRO A 40 -4.58 -10.56 16.57
C PRO A 40 -3.13 -10.45 16.07
N THR A 41 -2.40 -9.41 16.46
CA THR A 41 -0.99 -9.22 16.08
C THR A 41 -0.02 -9.41 17.25
N SER A 42 -0.54 -9.46 18.48
CA SER A 42 0.21 -9.40 19.74
C SER A 42 1.01 -8.11 19.95
N ALA A 43 0.79 -7.08 19.12
CA ALA A 43 1.43 -5.78 19.30
C ALA A 43 0.92 -5.12 20.59
N VAL A 44 1.85 -4.57 21.38
CA VAL A 44 1.53 -3.88 22.63
C VAL A 44 1.59 -2.38 22.40
N PHE A 45 0.50 -1.71 22.74
CA PHE A 45 0.35 -0.26 22.68
C PHE A 45 0.36 0.27 24.12
N PRO A 46 1.51 0.68 24.66
CA PRO A 46 1.62 1.13 26.05
C PRO A 46 0.81 2.40 26.30
N LEU A 47 0.43 2.65 27.56
CA LEU A 47 -0.26 3.89 27.92
C LEU A 47 0.63 5.12 27.76
N LEU A 48 1.92 4.99 28.08
CA LEU A 48 2.93 6.05 27.99
C LEU A 48 4.17 5.49 27.29
N TRP A 49 4.69 6.21 26.30
CA TRP A 49 5.91 5.82 25.59
C TRP A 49 6.69 7.03 25.12
N ALA A 50 7.98 7.13 25.46
CA ALA A 50 8.87 8.20 25.01
C ALA A 50 8.31 9.63 25.22
N GLY A 51 7.56 9.85 26.31
CA GLY A 51 6.89 11.11 26.60
C GLY A 51 5.63 11.39 25.78
N PHE A 52 5.17 10.43 24.98
CA PHE A 52 3.84 10.42 24.38
C PHE A 52 2.85 9.69 25.27
N GLN A 53 1.72 10.33 25.53
CA GLN A 53 0.56 9.75 26.20
C GLN A 53 -0.39 9.18 25.15
N ARG A 54 -0.85 7.93 25.30
CA ARG A 54 -1.91 7.37 24.46
C ARG A 54 -3.21 8.12 24.74
N GLU A 55 -3.77 8.76 23.72
CA GLU A 55 -5.00 9.55 23.80
C GLU A 55 -6.22 8.66 23.56
N GLU A 56 -6.18 7.83 22.51
CA GLU A 56 -7.31 7.00 22.13
C GLU A 56 -6.88 5.72 21.40
N ILE A 57 -7.76 4.73 21.48
CA ILE A 57 -7.76 3.54 20.62
C ILE A 57 -9.14 3.45 20.00
N VAL A 58 -9.22 3.62 18.70
CA VAL A 58 -10.46 3.51 17.94
C VAL A 58 -10.46 2.18 17.21
N SER A 59 -11.52 1.41 17.34
CA SER A 59 -11.67 0.15 16.63
C SER A 59 -12.84 0.19 15.67
N TYR A 60 -12.65 -0.40 14.48
CA TYR A 60 -13.58 -0.34 13.35
C TYR A 60 -14.37 -1.63 13.12
N ASP A 61 -14.01 -2.72 13.80
CA ASP A 61 -14.71 -4.01 13.75
C ASP A 61 -14.90 -4.61 15.15
N GLN A 62 -15.88 -5.51 15.28
CA GLN A 62 -16.23 -6.10 16.58
C GLN A 62 -15.11 -6.98 17.16
N GLN A 63 -14.28 -7.57 16.31
CA GLN A 63 -13.17 -8.42 16.71
C GLN A 63 -11.91 -7.61 17.08
N ASN A 64 -12.00 -6.28 16.99
CA ASN A 64 -10.91 -5.33 17.20
C ASN A 64 -9.65 -5.66 16.39
N LYS A 65 -9.80 -6.18 15.16
CA LYS A 65 -8.68 -6.47 14.23
C LYS A 65 -8.19 -5.23 13.49
N HIS A 66 -9.08 -4.28 13.26
CA HIS A 66 -8.86 -2.98 12.67
C HIS A 66 -8.93 -1.93 13.79
N ILE A 67 -7.76 -1.42 14.14
CA ILE A 67 -7.58 -0.40 15.16
C ILE A 67 -6.76 0.77 14.63
N VAL A 68 -7.02 1.93 15.24
CA VAL A 68 -6.22 3.14 15.11
C VAL A 68 -5.86 3.59 16.51
N VAL A 69 -4.58 3.80 16.76
CA VAL A 69 -4.06 4.21 18.07
C VAL A 69 -3.39 5.57 17.93
N SER A 70 -3.84 6.54 18.72
CA SER A 70 -3.30 7.90 18.72
C SER A 70 -2.53 8.17 20.01
N TYR A 71 -1.34 8.74 19.85
CA TYR A 71 -0.43 9.17 20.89
C TYR A 71 -0.17 10.66 20.76
N VAL A 72 -0.20 11.38 21.88
CA VAL A 72 0.03 12.82 21.92
C VAL A 72 1.21 13.13 22.83
N GLN A 73 2.13 13.92 22.32
CA GLN A 73 3.11 14.63 23.11
C GLN A 73 2.81 16.12 23.01
N GLN A 74 2.47 16.74 24.14
CA GLN A 74 2.20 18.17 24.23
C GLN A 74 3.16 18.82 25.22
N LYS A 75 4.13 19.60 24.72
CA LYS A 75 5.11 20.29 25.57
C LYS A 75 4.53 21.56 26.19
N ASN A 76 3.66 22.26 25.45
CA ASN A 76 2.98 23.47 25.87
C ASN A 76 1.67 23.65 25.09
N LYS A 77 0.91 24.72 25.34
CA LYS A 77 -0.38 24.98 24.67
C LYS A 77 -0.29 25.13 23.14
N LYS A 78 0.90 25.38 22.57
CA LYS A 78 1.14 25.63 21.14
C LYS A 78 1.95 24.52 20.44
N SER A 79 2.56 23.61 21.20
CA SER A 79 3.45 22.55 20.69
C SER A 79 2.81 21.20 20.92
N LYS A 80 2.21 20.63 19.87
CA LYS A 80 1.60 19.32 19.86
C LYS A 80 2.25 18.46 18.77
N THR A 81 2.64 17.25 19.15
CA THR A 81 2.95 16.17 18.20
C THR A 81 1.96 15.04 18.39
N VAL A 82 1.36 14.61 17.30
CA VAL A 82 0.44 13.46 17.26
C VAL A 82 1.08 12.36 16.45
N LEU A 83 1.21 11.18 17.04
CA LEU A 83 1.57 9.94 16.37
C LEU A 83 0.31 9.08 16.26
N THR A 84 -0.05 8.67 15.06
CA THR A 84 -1.18 7.77 14.81
C THR A 84 -0.69 6.51 14.11
N LEU A 85 -1.05 5.37 14.69
CA LEU A 85 -0.71 4.03 14.21
C LEU A 85 -1.99 3.35 13.73
N TYR A 86 -1.94 2.76 12.54
CA TYR A 86 -3.06 2.03 11.96
C TYR A 86 -2.67 0.56 11.84
N VAL A 87 -3.52 -0.34 12.31
CA VAL A 87 -3.36 -1.78 12.14
C VAL A 87 -4.69 -2.35 11.66
N TYR A 88 -4.70 -3.03 10.53
CA TYR A 88 -5.94 -3.59 9.97
C TYR A 88 -5.67 -4.82 9.10
N PRO A 89 -6.60 -5.79 9.04
CA PRO A 89 -6.42 -6.97 8.20
C PRO A 89 -6.61 -6.60 6.73
N LYS A 90 -5.75 -7.12 5.86
CA LYS A 90 -5.92 -7.13 4.41
C LYS A 90 -6.59 -8.44 4.00
N LYS A 91 -7.48 -8.37 3.00
CA LYS A 91 -8.15 -9.54 2.40
C LYS A 91 -7.33 -10.14 1.26
N SER A 92 -6.62 -9.28 0.56
CA SER A 92 -5.70 -9.63 -0.52
C SER A 92 -4.52 -8.67 -0.49
N VAL A 93 -3.40 -9.13 -1.01
CA VAL A 93 -2.20 -8.30 -1.22
C VAL A 93 -1.79 -8.49 -2.66
N ASP A 94 -1.87 -7.41 -3.44
CA ASP A 94 -1.40 -7.35 -4.82
C ASP A 94 -0.07 -6.60 -4.93
N ASN A 95 0.64 -6.81 -6.03
CA ASN A 95 1.96 -6.21 -6.25
C ASN A 95 1.95 -4.68 -6.26
N GLN A 96 0.83 -4.01 -6.52
CA GLN A 96 0.78 -2.54 -6.61
C GLN A 96 0.26 -1.88 -5.32
N LEU A 97 -0.24 -2.68 -4.37
CA LEU A 97 -1.01 -2.19 -3.22
C LEU A 97 -0.29 -1.10 -2.42
N LEU A 98 1.02 -1.24 -2.20
CA LEU A 98 1.78 -0.24 -1.44
C LEU A 98 1.82 1.12 -2.15
N ARG A 99 2.01 1.13 -3.47
CA ARG A 99 1.99 2.37 -4.28
C ARG A 99 0.59 2.99 -4.28
N ASP A 100 -0.43 2.16 -4.49
CA ASP A 100 -1.83 2.60 -4.52
C ASP A 100 -2.22 3.27 -3.19
N GLU A 101 -1.86 2.67 -2.05
CA GLU A 101 -2.12 3.23 -0.72
C GLU A 101 -1.41 4.57 -0.48
N PHE A 102 -0.19 4.74 -0.99
CA PHE A 102 0.56 5.99 -0.89
C PHE A 102 -0.03 7.09 -1.77
N ALA A 103 -0.36 6.79 -3.03
CA ALA A 103 -0.97 7.72 -3.97
C ALA A 103 -2.35 8.20 -3.51
N VAL A 104 -3.18 7.28 -2.99
CA VAL A 104 -4.48 7.62 -2.40
C VAL A 104 -4.32 8.59 -1.23
N TYR A 105 -3.30 8.40 -0.40
CA TYR A 105 -3.06 9.30 0.71
C TYR A 105 -2.69 10.72 0.26
N GLU A 106 -1.85 10.87 -0.76
CA GLU A 106 -1.54 12.19 -1.34
C GLU A 106 -2.82 12.89 -1.85
N THR A 107 -3.68 12.16 -2.54
CA THR A 107 -4.97 12.68 -3.02
C THR A 107 -5.83 13.18 -1.87
N VAL A 108 -6.01 12.37 -0.83
CA VAL A 108 -6.81 12.73 0.36
C VAL A 108 -6.17 13.90 1.12
N LEU A 109 -4.84 13.94 1.22
CA LEU A 109 -4.11 15.03 1.86
C LEU A 109 -4.39 16.36 1.16
N ASN A 110 -4.28 16.39 -0.17
CA ASN A 110 -4.50 17.59 -0.97
C ASN A 110 -5.96 18.07 -0.97
N GLN A 111 -6.94 17.16 -0.80
CA GLN A 111 -8.34 17.53 -0.62
C GLN A 111 -8.62 18.23 0.72
N ASN A 112 -7.79 17.98 1.74
CA ASN A 112 -8.00 18.48 3.11
C ASN A 112 -6.98 19.55 3.55
N SER A 113 -6.09 19.95 2.65
CA SER A 113 -5.06 20.95 2.87
C SER A 113 -5.38 22.21 2.06
N ASN A 114 -5.07 23.40 2.60
CA ASN A 114 -5.15 24.65 1.82
C ASN A 114 -3.86 24.94 1.03
N LYS A 115 -2.86 24.05 1.12
CA LYS A 115 -1.62 24.07 0.35
C LYS A 115 -1.49 22.76 -0.41
N SER A 116 -1.13 22.83 -1.69
CA SER A 116 -0.75 21.66 -2.46
C SER A 116 0.52 21.06 -1.85
N VAL A 117 0.46 19.77 -1.54
CA VAL A 117 1.57 18.97 -1.05
C VAL A 117 1.92 17.97 -2.12
N ASN A 118 3.19 17.94 -2.51
CA ASN A 118 3.75 16.89 -3.34
C ASN A 118 4.54 15.94 -2.43
N LEU A 119 4.06 14.71 -2.27
CA LEU A 119 4.72 13.72 -1.43
C LEU A 119 5.92 13.15 -2.16
N LYS A 120 7.12 13.52 -1.73
CA LYS A 120 8.36 12.89 -2.21
C LYS A 120 8.51 11.51 -1.57
N PRO A 121 8.42 10.41 -2.33
CA PRO A 121 8.53 9.08 -1.76
C PRO A 121 9.99 8.80 -1.39
N MET A 122 10.18 8.15 -0.26
CA MET A 122 11.41 7.54 0.17
C MET A 122 11.13 6.09 0.47
N PHE A 123 12.10 5.23 0.18
CA PHE A 123 11.92 3.79 0.27
C PHE A 123 12.89 3.20 1.28
N GLY A 124 12.49 2.10 1.90
CA GLY A 124 13.38 1.36 2.77
C GLY A 124 12.81 0.02 3.15
N ASN A 125 13.57 -0.71 3.96
CA ASN A 125 13.14 -1.99 4.51
C ASN A 125 13.69 -2.17 5.92
N ILE A 126 12.98 -2.98 6.70
CA ILE A 126 13.43 -3.52 7.98
C ILE A 126 13.34 -5.05 7.91
N SER A 127 14.25 -5.76 8.56
CA SER A 127 14.28 -7.22 8.51
C SER A 127 14.73 -7.83 9.83
N ASN A 128 14.28 -9.05 10.09
CA ASN A 128 14.84 -9.97 11.06
C ASN A 128 15.03 -11.36 10.40
N ASP A 129 15.24 -12.36 11.24
CA ASP A 129 15.43 -13.77 10.90
C ASP A 129 14.17 -14.44 10.34
N LYS A 130 12.97 -13.84 10.50
CA LYS A 130 11.69 -14.40 10.01
C LYS A 130 11.18 -13.73 8.73
N VAL A 131 11.25 -12.40 8.67
CA VAL A 131 10.61 -11.60 7.63
C VAL A 131 11.46 -10.38 7.24
N LYS A 132 11.19 -9.84 6.05
CA LYS A 132 11.69 -8.55 5.57
C LYS A 132 10.48 -7.74 5.13
N VAL A 133 10.31 -6.53 5.67
CA VAL A 133 9.18 -5.64 5.42
C VAL A 133 9.71 -4.43 4.68
N ASN A 134 9.21 -4.19 3.46
CA ASN A 134 9.46 -2.95 2.74
C ASN A 134 8.45 -1.89 3.13
N TYR A 135 8.84 -0.63 2.94
CA TYR A 135 7.96 0.49 3.19
C TYR A 135 8.25 1.65 2.24
N ILE A 136 7.22 2.45 2.04
CA ILE A 136 7.28 3.77 1.42
C ILE A 136 6.93 4.81 2.48
N TYR A 137 7.70 5.89 2.53
CA TYR A 137 7.47 6.96 3.48
C TYR A 137 7.76 8.33 2.88
N SER A 138 7.23 9.38 3.50
CA SER A 138 7.48 10.76 3.09
C SER A 138 7.47 11.69 4.29
N LEU A 139 8.32 12.71 4.21
CA LEU A 139 8.38 13.84 5.12
C LEU A 139 7.91 15.07 4.34
N PHE A 140 6.93 15.79 4.88
CA PHE A 140 6.33 16.90 4.17
C PHE A 140 5.75 17.93 5.13
N ASP A 141 5.72 19.17 4.67
CA ASP A 141 5.02 20.25 5.33
C ASP A 141 3.60 20.34 4.74
N HIS A 142 2.60 20.53 5.57
CA HIS A 142 1.23 20.73 5.11
C HIS A 142 0.46 21.64 6.06
N ALA A 143 -0.70 22.11 5.61
CA ALA A 143 -1.57 22.97 6.39
C ALA A 143 -2.95 22.32 6.48
N MET A 144 -3.17 21.50 7.51
CA MET A 144 -4.45 20.83 7.74
C MET A 144 -5.47 21.80 8.32
N GLY A 145 -6.71 21.70 7.83
CA GLY A 145 -7.84 22.42 8.38
C GLY A 145 -8.33 21.79 9.68
N GLU A 146 -8.29 22.55 10.77
CA GLU A 146 -8.88 22.19 12.05
C GLU A 146 -10.16 23.00 12.28
N ARG A 147 -11.18 22.42 12.92
CA ARG A 147 -12.40 23.16 13.27
C ARG A 147 -12.06 24.29 14.22
N ASP A 148 -12.45 25.51 13.85
CA ASP A 148 -12.26 26.70 14.67
C ASP A 148 -13.63 27.33 14.97
N PHE A 149 -13.91 27.55 16.25
CA PHE A 149 -15.21 28.06 16.70
C PHE A 149 -15.56 29.43 16.09
N PHE A 150 -14.56 30.27 15.81
CA PHE A 150 -14.75 31.62 15.29
C PHE A 150 -14.60 31.70 13.76
N LYS A 151 -13.74 30.87 13.17
CA LYS A 151 -13.36 30.94 11.75
C LYS A 151 -13.95 29.81 10.89
N GLY A 152 -14.70 28.89 11.49
CA GLY A 152 -15.20 27.66 10.84
C GLY A 152 -14.08 26.63 10.67
N VAL A 153 -13.03 26.99 9.93
CA VAL A 153 -11.81 26.20 9.74
C VAL A 153 -10.58 27.09 9.90
N LYS A 154 -9.64 26.66 10.75
CA LYS A 154 -8.32 27.26 10.88
C LYS A 154 -7.28 26.29 10.33
N TYR A 155 -6.47 26.78 9.41
CA TYR A 155 -5.35 26.02 8.88
C TYR A 155 -4.10 26.27 9.71
N THR A 156 -3.42 25.20 10.11
CA THR A 156 -2.17 25.26 10.86
C THR A 156 -1.09 24.50 10.11
N ASP A 157 0.05 25.15 9.91
CA ASP A 157 1.22 24.53 9.32
C ASP A 157 1.78 23.46 10.27
N LYS A 158 2.04 22.26 9.73
CA LYS A 158 2.56 21.11 10.45
C LYS A 158 3.66 20.46 9.63
N LYS A 159 4.72 20.03 10.31
CA LYS A 159 5.66 19.04 9.79
C LYS A 159 5.05 17.67 9.95
N SER A 160 5.14 16.82 8.93
CA SER A 160 4.47 15.52 8.94
C SER A 160 5.28 14.40 8.34
N LEU A 161 4.97 13.20 8.81
CA LEU A 161 5.50 11.96 8.33
C LEU A 161 4.36 11.02 8.00
N LEU A 162 4.49 10.34 6.86
CA LEU A 162 3.69 9.19 6.47
C LEU A 162 4.66 8.03 6.24
N ALA A 163 4.40 6.86 6.83
CA ALA A 163 5.07 5.63 6.45
C ALA A 163 4.03 4.50 6.32
N ILE A 164 4.09 3.75 5.22
CA ILE A 164 3.18 2.63 4.90
C ILE A 164 4.04 1.41 4.64
N TYR A 165 3.65 0.26 5.20
CA TYR A 165 4.47 -0.95 5.25
C TYR A 165 3.77 -2.13 4.58
N GLU A 166 4.55 -2.96 3.88
CA GLU A 166 4.12 -4.27 3.39
C GLU A 166 4.23 -5.29 4.53
N CYS A 167 3.13 -5.54 5.25
CA CYS A 167 3.10 -6.44 6.42
C CYS A 167 2.28 -7.72 6.17
N GLY A 168 2.40 -8.30 4.98
CA GLY A 168 1.67 -9.50 4.58
C GLY A 168 0.16 -9.26 4.65
N GLY A 169 -0.58 -10.17 5.28
CA GLY A 169 -2.02 -10.06 5.48
C GLY A 169 -2.46 -8.93 6.44
N TRP A 170 -1.54 -8.10 6.93
CA TRP A 170 -1.83 -6.90 7.72
C TRP A 170 -1.44 -5.63 6.96
N GLY A 171 -2.27 -4.60 7.10
CA GLY A 171 -1.90 -3.22 6.82
C GLY A 171 -1.35 -2.57 8.09
N PHE A 172 -0.19 -1.94 7.96
CA PHE A 172 0.41 -1.14 9.02
C PHE A 172 0.84 0.22 8.46
N LYS A 173 0.51 1.29 9.17
CA LYS A 173 0.81 2.66 8.76
C LYS A 173 1.11 3.53 9.97
N ILE A 174 2.12 4.37 9.83
CA ILE A 174 2.49 5.42 10.77
C ILE A 174 2.16 6.77 10.16
N ARG A 175 1.48 7.63 10.91
CA ARG A 175 1.33 9.05 10.61
C ARG A 175 1.83 9.86 11.78
N VAL A 176 2.59 10.90 11.50
CA VAL A 176 2.98 11.89 12.50
C VAL A 176 2.62 13.28 11.99
N SER A 177 2.11 14.12 12.87
CA SER A 177 1.95 15.55 12.64
C SER A 177 2.48 16.31 13.84
N SER A 178 3.36 17.29 13.59
CA SER A 178 4.06 18.03 14.63
C SER A 178 4.09 19.53 14.33
N ASP A 179 3.95 20.34 15.37
CA ASP A 179 4.16 21.78 15.33
C ASP A 179 5.65 22.19 15.27
N GLU A 180 6.56 21.36 15.80
CA GLU A 180 7.94 21.80 16.09
C GLU A 180 9.03 20.80 15.68
N MET A 181 8.71 19.51 15.45
CA MET A 181 9.74 18.51 15.16
C MET A 181 10.40 18.73 13.80
N THR A 182 11.73 18.63 13.74
CA THR A 182 12.49 18.62 12.48
C THR A 182 12.30 17.32 11.71
N ASN A 183 12.73 17.30 10.44
CA ASN A 183 12.70 16.10 9.60
C ASN A 183 13.50 14.93 10.22
N ASP A 184 14.65 15.23 10.82
CA ASP A 184 15.49 14.24 11.49
C ASP A 184 14.80 13.65 12.72
N GLN A 185 14.15 14.50 13.53
CA GLN A 185 13.38 14.06 14.71
C GLN A 185 12.18 13.20 14.31
N LEU A 186 11.48 13.53 13.22
CA LEU A 186 10.39 12.71 12.69
C LEU A 186 10.90 11.35 12.20
N THR A 187 12.06 11.32 11.53
CA THR A 187 12.69 10.09 11.07
C THR A 187 13.12 9.21 12.24
N GLU A 188 13.71 9.79 13.27
CA GLU A 188 14.08 9.08 14.50
C GLU A 188 12.84 8.51 15.22
N LEU A 189 11.76 9.30 15.30
CA LEU A 189 10.49 8.86 15.89
C LEU A 189 9.88 7.68 15.11
N LYS A 190 9.92 7.71 13.77
CA LYS A 190 9.51 6.57 12.92
C LYS A 190 10.29 5.32 13.28
N THR A 191 11.62 5.37 13.30
CA THR A 191 12.48 4.21 13.59
C THR A 191 12.22 3.64 15.00
N LYS A 192 12.03 4.52 15.99
CA LYS A 192 11.67 4.12 17.36
C LYS A 192 10.28 3.46 17.41
N ALA A 193 9.30 4.03 16.70
CA ALA A 193 7.96 3.47 16.62
C ALA A 193 7.95 2.09 15.95
N GLU A 194 8.71 1.91 14.86
CA GLU A 194 8.84 0.61 14.19
C GLU A 194 9.29 -0.51 15.13
N THR A 195 10.24 -0.19 16.01
CA THR A 195 10.81 -1.12 16.97
C THR A 195 9.83 -1.41 18.11
N VAL A 196 9.26 -0.37 18.71
CA VAL A 196 8.42 -0.48 19.91
C VAL A 196 7.08 -1.12 19.62
N PHE A 197 6.47 -0.80 18.48
CA PHE A 197 5.19 -1.39 18.06
C PHE A 197 5.38 -2.68 17.24
N SER A 198 6.62 -3.19 17.18
CA SER A 198 7.00 -4.48 16.60
C SER A 198 6.45 -4.73 15.19
N VAL A 199 6.76 -3.85 14.24
CA VAL A 199 6.28 -3.97 12.84
C VAL A 199 6.63 -5.33 12.22
N LEU A 200 7.83 -5.85 12.51
CA LEU A 200 8.27 -7.16 12.04
C LEU A 200 7.45 -8.31 12.65
N ASP A 201 7.06 -8.20 13.92
CA ASP A 201 6.21 -9.23 14.55
C ASP A 201 4.80 -9.18 14.00
N ILE A 202 4.25 -7.97 13.74
CA ILE A 202 2.95 -7.81 13.08
C ILE A 202 2.97 -8.52 11.72
N ALA A 203 3.98 -8.27 10.90
CA ALA A 203 4.11 -8.90 9.58
C ALA A 203 4.24 -10.43 9.68
N ALA A 204 5.01 -10.93 10.64
CA ALA A 204 5.23 -12.37 10.82
C ALA A 204 3.98 -13.15 11.29
N ARG A 205 2.94 -12.47 11.79
CA ARG A 205 1.70 -13.13 12.27
C ARG A 205 0.83 -13.67 11.15
N LYS A 206 0.88 -13.03 9.98
CA LYS A 206 0.02 -13.37 8.85
C LYS A 206 0.81 -13.23 7.54
N PRO A 207 1.82 -14.08 7.32
CA PRO A 207 2.63 -14.02 6.11
C PRO A 207 1.81 -14.42 4.88
N LEU A 208 2.29 -14.03 3.70
CA LEU A 208 1.72 -14.42 2.42
C LEU A 208 1.98 -15.91 2.13
N PRO A 209 1.03 -16.63 1.49
CA PRO A 209 1.12 -18.07 1.26
C PRO A 209 2.01 -18.43 0.05
N ILE A 210 3.29 -18.04 0.10
CA ILE A 210 4.26 -18.14 -1.02
C ILE A 210 4.58 -19.57 -1.50
N SER A 211 4.06 -20.60 -0.84
CA SER A 211 4.11 -21.99 -1.32
C SER A 211 3.14 -22.22 -2.49
N HIS A 212 2.16 -21.35 -2.67
CA HIS A 212 1.23 -21.35 -3.78
C HIS A 212 1.67 -20.30 -4.80
N THR A 213 1.40 -20.55 -6.07
CA THR A 213 1.55 -19.53 -7.12
C THR A 213 0.53 -18.41 -6.86
N PRO A 214 0.93 -17.13 -6.94
CA PRO A 214 -0.02 -16.03 -6.82
C PRO A 214 -1.02 -16.05 -7.97
N ASP A 215 -2.25 -15.63 -7.69
CA ASP A 215 -3.29 -15.49 -8.70
C ASP A 215 -3.01 -14.29 -9.60
N ILE A 216 -3.47 -14.36 -10.85
CA ILE A 216 -3.37 -13.27 -11.83
C ILE A 216 -4.77 -12.69 -12.05
N ILE A 217 -4.91 -11.39 -11.86
CA ILE A 217 -6.09 -10.64 -12.30
C ILE A 217 -5.75 -9.84 -13.55
N LEU A 218 -6.56 -10.04 -14.59
CA LEU A 218 -6.38 -9.42 -15.91
C LEU A 218 -7.34 -8.24 -16.08
N SER A 219 -6.82 -7.12 -16.59
CA SER A 219 -7.62 -5.94 -16.89
C SER A 219 -8.54 -6.19 -18.08
N PRO A 220 -9.81 -5.75 -18.07
CA PRO A 220 -10.73 -5.92 -19.19
C PRO A 220 -10.19 -5.38 -20.53
N VAL A 221 -9.34 -4.35 -20.49
CA VAL A 221 -8.78 -3.69 -21.68
C VAL A 221 -7.92 -4.62 -22.54
N ILE A 222 -7.40 -5.72 -21.98
CA ILE A 222 -6.57 -6.67 -22.74
C ILE A 222 -7.42 -7.58 -23.62
N LYS A 223 -8.73 -7.70 -23.36
CA LYS A 223 -9.64 -8.57 -24.12
C LYS A 223 -9.95 -8.07 -25.54
N ARG A 224 -9.22 -7.05 -26.00
CA ARG A 224 -9.34 -6.45 -27.34
C ARG A 224 -9.01 -7.44 -28.45
N ASP A 225 -7.97 -8.27 -28.26
CA ASP A 225 -7.60 -9.35 -29.18
C ASP A 225 -6.76 -10.43 -28.47
N SER A 226 -6.57 -11.55 -29.17
CA SER A 226 -5.82 -12.71 -28.66
C SER A 226 -4.35 -12.40 -28.44
N MET A 227 -3.73 -11.54 -29.25
CA MET A 227 -2.32 -11.19 -29.10
C MET A 227 -2.09 -10.51 -27.75
N MET A 228 -2.89 -9.48 -27.43
CA MET A 228 -2.79 -8.74 -26.19
C MET A 228 -3.02 -9.64 -24.96
N ILE A 229 -4.03 -10.52 -25.00
CA ILE A 229 -4.30 -11.46 -23.90
C ILE A 229 -3.09 -12.35 -23.63
N ASN A 230 -2.57 -13.04 -24.66
CA ASN A 230 -1.51 -14.03 -24.47
C ASN A 230 -0.17 -13.39 -24.11
N ALA A 231 0.15 -12.22 -24.67
CA ALA A 231 1.35 -11.49 -24.31
C ALA A 231 1.31 -11.01 -22.85
N VAL A 232 0.17 -10.51 -22.38
CA VAL A 232 -0.01 -10.08 -20.99
C VAL A 232 0.04 -11.26 -20.01
N ILE A 233 -0.57 -12.40 -20.35
CA ILE A 233 -0.45 -13.63 -19.55
C ILE A 233 1.02 -14.04 -19.45
N THR A 234 1.73 -14.04 -20.59
CA THR A 234 3.18 -14.36 -20.64
C THR A 234 3.99 -13.41 -19.75
N ALA A 235 3.67 -12.12 -19.77
CA ALA A 235 4.29 -11.12 -18.90
C ALA A 235 4.08 -11.45 -17.42
N ALA A 236 2.83 -11.71 -17.02
CA ALA A 236 2.46 -12.00 -15.64
C ALA A 236 3.12 -13.28 -15.12
N GLU A 237 3.07 -14.37 -15.89
CA GLU A 237 3.74 -15.64 -15.54
C GLU A 237 5.26 -15.47 -15.44
N SER A 238 5.85 -14.71 -16.36
CA SER A 238 7.29 -14.40 -16.33
C SER A 238 7.67 -13.59 -15.10
N LYS A 239 6.84 -12.63 -14.68
CA LYS A 239 7.05 -11.86 -13.45
C LYS A 239 7.02 -12.75 -12.21
N ILE A 240 6.01 -13.63 -12.12
CA ILE A 240 5.88 -14.60 -11.01
C ILE A 240 7.12 -15.50 -10.94
N LYS A 241 7.55 -16.02 -12.09
CA LYS A 241 8.76 -16.85 -12.18
C LYS A 241 10.00 -16.08 -11.71
N TRP A 242 10.20 -14.87 -12.21
CA TRP A 242 11.33 -14.03 -11.84
C TRP A 242 11.39 -13.79 -10.32
N LEU A 243 10.24 -13.45 -9.71
CA LEU A 243 10.13 -13.25 -8.27
C LEU A 243 10.49 -14.51 -7.49
N GLY A 244 10.02 -15.69 -7.92
CA GLY A 244 10.34 -16.96 -7.27
C GLY A 244 11.84 -17.35 -7.34
N GLU A 245 12.54 -16.89 -8.36
CA GLU A 245 13.97 -17.19 -8.58
C GLU A 245 14.92 -16.16 -7.96
N HIS A 246 14.51 -14.89 -7.87
CA HIS A 246 15.41 -13.77 -7.54
C HIS A 246 15.05 -13.00 -6.26
N ALA A 247 13.78 -13.01 -5.83
CA ALA A 247 13.38 -12.27 -4.64
C ALA A 247 13.74 -13.02 -3.35
N ASP A 248 14.09 -12.27 -2.29
CA ASP A 248 14.30 -12.85 -0.96
C ASP A 248 12.99 -13.47 -0.46
N LYS A 249 13.04 -14.75 -0.06
CA LYS A 249 11.90 -15.46 0.51
C LYS A 249 11.27 -14.68 1.68
N LYS A 250 12.10 -14.04 2.53
CA LYS A 250 11.61 -13.25 3.67
C LYS A 250 10.82 -12.01 3.24
N GLU A 251 11.14 -11.46 2.07
CA GLU A 251 10.46 -10.33 1.46
C GLU A 251 9.10 -10.77 0.89
N LEU A 252 9.09 -11.89 0.16
CA LEU A 252 7.87 -12.45 -0.43
C LEU A 252 6.83 -12.85 0.63
N LEU A 253 7.25 -13.16 1.87
CA LEU A 253 6.32 -13.42 2.98
C LEU A 253 5.52 -12.19 3.39
N THR A 254 5.91 -10.97 3.01
CA THR A 254 5.27 -9.74 3.46
C THR A 254 4.71 -8.86 2.34
N GLY A 255 5.19 -9.04 1.10
CA GLY A 255 4.74 -8.27 -0.06
C GLY A 255 5.46 -8.71 -1.34
N PHE A 256 5.33 -7.90 -2.39
CA PHE A 256 6.02 -8.13 -3.66
C PHE A 256 7.18 -7.15 -3.89
N ASN A 257 7.28 -6.07 -3.11
CA ASN A 257 8.27 -5.01 -3.28
C ASN A 257 8.35 -4.46 -4.71
N ASP A 258 7.20 -4.15 -5.30
CA ASP A 258 7.14 -3.77 -6.71
C ASP A 258 7.74 -2.39 -7.00
N MET A 259 8.16 -1.67 -5.95
CA MET A 259 8.99 -0.46 -6.05
C MET A 259 10.37 -0.77 -6.63
N ASN A 260 10.86 -2.00 -6.44
CA ASN A 260 12.00 -2.52 -7.19
C ASN A 260 11.51 -3.05 -8.55
N ILE A 261 11.86 -2.32 -9.61
CA ILE A 261 11.28 -2.50 -10.94
C ILE A 261 11.86 -3.64 -11.76
N GLU A 262 12.89 -4.35 -11.30
CA GLU A 262 13.59 -5.35 -12.13
C GLU A 262 12.66 -6.49 -12.58
N SER A 263 11.72 -6.91 -11.72
CA SER A 263 10.70 -7.91 -12.09
C SER A 263 9.72 -7.38 -13.15
N GLU A 264 9.41 -6.08 -13.11
CA GLU A 264 8.53 -5.42 -14.07
C GLU A 264 9.22 -5.26 -15.43
N ILE A 265 10.50 -4.84 -15.44
CA ILE A 265 11.33 -4.76 -16.64
C ILE A 265 11.37 -6.13 -17.33
N TYR A 266 11.69 -7.18 -16.58
CA TYR A 266 11.73 -8.55 -17.11
C TYR A 266 10.37 -8.98 -17.71
N SER A 267 9.27 -8.64 -17.03
CA SER A 267 7.92 -8.96 -17.53
C SER A 267 7.61 -8.26 -18.86
N ILE A 268 8.01 -6.99 -19.01
CA ILE A 268 7.84 -6.23 -20.26
C ILE A 268 8.69 -6.81 -21.38
N GLU A 269 9.93 -7.19 -21.08
CA GLU A 269 10.81 -7.82 -22.07
C GLU A 269 10.22 -9.13 -22.59
N LYS A 270 9.65 -9.96 -21.71
CA LYS A 270 9.00 -11.21 -22.08
C LYS A 270 7.72 -11.01 -22.85
N MET A 271 6.95 -9.98 -22.52
CA MET A 271 5.77 -9.55 -23.28
C MET A 271 6.14 -9.16 -24.72
N VAL A 272 7.22 -8.38 -24.89
CA VAL A 272 7.72 -7.95 -26.20
C VAL A 272 8.31 -9.13 -26.99
N GLU A 273 9.05 -10.02 -26.34
CA GLU A 273 9.60 -11.23 -26.95
C GLU A 273 8.49 -12.11 -27.52
N PHE A 274 7.45 -12.36 -26.72
CA PHE A 274 6.27 -13.11 -27.14
C PHE A 274 5.60 -12.48 -28.37
N TYR A 275 5.36 -11.17 -28.32
CA TYR A 275 4.79 -10.43 -29.45
C TYR A 275 5.62 -10.59 -30.73
N LYS A 276 6.95 -10.44 -30.66
CA LYS A 276 7.84 -10.55 -31.82
C LYS A 276 7.83 -11.96 -32.44
N VAL A 277 7.73 -13.00 -31.62
CA VAL A 277 7.68 -14.40 -32.09
C VAL A 277 6.34 -14.70 -32.76
N HIS A 278 5.24 -14.17 -32.22
CA HIS A 278 3.87 -14.53 -32.61
C HIS A 278 3.16 -13.46 -33.44
N GLU A 279 3.87 -12.43 -33.94
CA GLU A 279 3.27 -11.26 -34.62
C GLU A 279 2.30 -11.64 -35.75
N LYS A 280 2.57 -12.77 -36.41
CA LYS A 280 1.81 -13.27 -37.57
C LYS A 280 0.79 -14.36 -37.21
N ASP A 281 0.73 -14.78 -35.96
CA ASP A 281 -0.05 -15.95 -35.54
C ASP A 281 -1.53 -15.61 -35.32
N TRP A 282 -1.84 -14.34 -35.04
CA TRP A 282 -3.21 -13.88 -34.77
C TRP A 282 -3.56 -12.58 -35.50
N PRO A 283 -4.83 -12.41 -35.90
CA PRO A 283 -5.37 -11.09 -36.26
C PRO A 283 -5.23 -10.13 -35.08
N MET A 284 -4.79 -8.91 -35.37
CA MET A 284 -4.41 -7.93 -34.34
C MET A 284 -5.15 -6.61 -34.54
N HIS A 285 -5.63 -6.02 -33.46
CA HIS A 285 -6.21 -4.69 -33.49
C HIS A 285 -5.11 -3.64 -33.73
N ALA A 286 -5.45 -2.54 -34.43
CA ALA A 286 -4.50 -1.46 -34.71
C ALA A 286 -3.90 -0.88 -33.41
N ASP A 287 -4.72 -0.76 -32.35
CA ASP A 287 -4.27 -0.27 -31.05
C ASP A 287 -3.29 -1.21 -30.35
N THR A 288 -3.44 -2.53 -30.53
CA THR A 288 -2.49 -3.52 -29.99
C THR A 288 -1.15 -3.40 -30.69
N LYS A 289 -1.17 -3.32 -32.03
CA LYS A 289 0.04 -3.11 -32.81
C LYS A 289 0.76 -1.83 -32.40
N LYS A 290 0.00 -0.72 -32.31
CA LYS A 290 0.50 0.57 -31.86
C LYS A 290 1.12 0.49 -30.46
N TYR A 291 0.45 -0.17 -29.51
CA TYR A 291 0.98 -0.36 -28.16
C TYR A 291 2.34 -1.08 -28.19
N PHE A 292 2.46 -2.19 -28.93
CA PHE A 292 3.71 -2.92 -29.03
C PHE A 292 4.80 -2.14 -29.77
N ASP A 293 4.47 -1.42 -30.83
CA ASP A 293 5.42 -0.55 -31.54
C ASP A 293 5.99 0.54 -30.60
N GLU A 294 5.15 1.14 -29.76
CA GLU A 294 5.56 2.13 -28.75
C GLU A 294 6.44 1.52 -27.66
N ILE A 295 6.06 0.35 -27.10
CA ILE A 295 6.86 -0.34 -26.07
C ILE A 295 8.19 -0.84 -26.64
N ILE A 296 8.22 -1.33 -27.88
CA ILE A 296 9.46 -1.73 -28.58
C ILE A 296 10.35 -0.50 -28.76
N SER A 297 9.80 0.64 -29.20
CA SER A 297 10.54 1.90 -29.31
C SER A 297 11.16 2.33 -27.99
N ILE A 298 10.38 2.29 -26.88
CA ILE A 298 10.89 2.56 -25.53
C ILE A 298 12.04 1.61 -25.17
N LYS A 299 11.86 0.30 -25.38
CA LYS A 299 12.84 -0.72 -25.06
C LYS A 299 14.14 -0.56 -25.86
N ASP A 300 14.04 -0.42 -27.18
CA ASP A 300 15.19 -0.41 -28.08
C ASP A 300 16.03 0.88 -27.93
N ASN A 301 15.46 1.93 -27.32
CA ASN A 301 16.18 3.15 -26.92
C ASN A 301 16.67 3.13 -25.45
N GLY A 302 16.53 2.00 -24.75
CA GLY A 302 16.99 1.87 -23.36
C GLY A 302 16.18 2.68 -22.34
N LYS A 303 14.93 3.03 -22.66
CA LYS A 303 14.07 3.94 -21.88
C LYS A 303 13.06 3.24 -20.96
N ILE A 304 13.16 1.92 -20.73
CA ILE A 304 12.19 1.18 -19.90
C ILE A 304 12.12 1.74 -18.47
N LYS A 305 13.27 2.06 -17.85
CA LYS A 305 13.29 2.59 -16.47
C LYS A 305 12.60 3.96 -16.37
N ASP A 306 12.89 4.86 -17.32
CA ASP A 306 12.25 6.17 -17.44
C ASP A 306 10.73 6.02 -17.66
N TYR A 307 10.33 5.09 -18.53
CA TYR A 307 8.93 4.74 -18.77
C TYR A 307 8.20 4.25 -17.52
N LEU A 308 8.79 3.32 -16.77
CA LEU A 308 8.20 2.82 -15.53
C LEU A 308 8.10 3.91 -14.46
N TYR A 309 9.07 4.83 -14.43
CA TYR A 309 9.05 5.98 -13.53
C TYR A 309 7.91 6.94 -13.83
N ASP A 310 7.67 7.25 -15.11
CA ASP A 310 6.53 8.03 -15.58
C ASP A 310 5.20 7.31 -15.29
N LYS A 311 5.08 6.04 -15.73
CA LYS A 311 3.89 5.20 -15.58
C LYS A 311 3.42 5.09 -14.13
N TYR A 312 4.35 4.93 -13.18
CA TYR A 312 4.03 4.75 -11.77
C TYR A 312 4.09 6.05 -10.97
N ASN A 313 3.97 7.21 -11.62
CA ASN A 313 3.95 8.53 -10.97
C ASN A 313 5.11 8.71 -9.97
N ARG A 314 6.31 8.23 -10.33
CA ARG A 314 7.54 8.33 -9.52
C ARG A 314 7.55 7.51 -8.22
N LEU A 315 6.57 6.63 -8.02
CA LEU A 315 6.45 5.77 -6.83
C LEU A 315 7.28 4.48 -6.94
N ILE A 316 8.46 4.57 -7.54
CA ILE A 316 9.40 3.46 -7.70
C ILE A 316 10.82 3.87 -7.30
N GLN A 317 11.67 2.90 -6.99
CA GLN A 317 13.08 3.13 -6.71
C GLN A 317 13.84 3.39 -8.01
N TYR A 318 14.02 4.68 -8.34
CA TYR A 318 14.87 5.07 -9.45
C TYR A 318 15.55 6.42 -9.19
N ASP A 319 16.78 6.39 -8.67
CA ASP A 319 17.52 7.57 -8.22
C ASP A 319 17.75 8.61 -9.33
N GLU A 320 17.96 8.15 -10.56
CA GLU A 320 18.18 9.03 -11.72
C GLU A 320 16.86 9.58 -12.31
N GLY A 321 15.70 9.03 -11.90
CA GLY A 321 14.41 9.25 -12.56
C GLY A 321 13.97 10.71 -12.57
N GLU A 322 14.14 11.43 -11.45
CA GLU A 322 13.77 12.86 -11.39
C GLU A 322 14.65 13.71 -12.34
N GLY A 323 15.95 13.37 -12.45
CA GLY A 323 16.88 14.08 -13.34
C GLY A 323 16.65 13.80 -14.82
N LYS A 324 16.08 12.65 -15.17
CA LYS A 324 15.80 12.22 -16.55
C LYS A 324 14.38 12.53 -17.03
N LYS A 325 13.53 13.06 -16.15
CA LYS A 325 12.11 13.29 -16.42
C LYS A 325 11.87 14.13 -17.69
N ASP A 326 12.51 15.29 -17.78
CA ASP A 326 12.27 16.22 -18.90
C ASP A 326 12.80 15.63 -20.22
N GLU A 327 13.92 14.92 -20.18
CA GLU A 327 14.46 14.18 -21.33
C GLU A 327 13.49 13.10 -21.80
N TYR A 328 12.88 12.35 -20.87
CA TYR A 328 11.91 11.31 -21.22
C TYR A 328 10.60 11.90 -21.78
N LEU A 329 10.14 13.04 -21.27
CA LEU A 329 8.98 13.75 -21.81
C LEU A 329 9.25 14.24 -23.25
N GLN A 330 10.45 14.75 -23.52
CA GLN A 330 10.86 15.11 -24.87
C GLN A 330 10.90 13.87 -25.78
N PHE A 331 11.49 12.76 -25.31
CA PHE A 331 11.51 11.50 -26.04
C PHE A 331 10.10 11.00 -26.39
N LYS A 332 9.14 11.05 -25.44
CA LYS A 332 7.74 10.70 -25.71
C LYS A 332 7.14 11.56 -26.83
N THR A 333 7.42 12.86 -26.81
CA THR A 333 6.97 13.81 -27.83
C THR A 333 7.59 13.49 -29.20
N ASP A 334 8.90 13.31 -29.25
CA ASP A 334 9.65 13.05 -30.50
C ASP A 334 9.27 11.73 -31.15
N LYS A 335 8.94 10.72 -30.33
CA LYS A 335 8.54 9.38 -30.78
C LYS A 335 7.03 9.17 -30.86
N ASN A 336 6.23 10.20 -30.57
CA ASN A 336 4.76 10.13 -30.51
C ASN A 336 4.22 8.99 -29.63
N ILE A 337 4.89 8.72 -28.49
CA ILE A 337 4.46 7.71 -27.52
C ILE A 337 3.21 8.22 -26.81
N THR A 338 2.17 7.39 -26.74
CA THR A 338 0.88 7.77 -26.16
C THR A 338 0.74 7.35 -24.70
N GLU A 339 -0.19 7.99 -23.98
CA GLU A 339 -0.52 7.62 -22.59
C GLU A 339 -1.14 6.22 -22.46
N ASN A 340 -1.59 5.61 -23.57
CA ASN A 340 -2.14 4.25 -23.55
C ASN A 340 -1.10 3.22 -23.10
N THR A 341 0.20 3.51 -23.19
CA THR A 341 1.23 2.62 -22.65
C THR A 341 1.15 2.49 -21.13
N ASN A 342 0.59 3.49 -20.43
CA ASN A 342 0.55 3.56 -18.97
C ASN A 342 -0.54 2.66 -18.35
N GLU A 343 -1.37 2.00 -19.17
CA GLU A 343 -2.39 1.07 -18.68
C GLU A 343 -1.79 -0.07 -17.82
N ILE A 344 -2.49 -0.40 -16.73
CA ILE A 344 -2.20 -1.57 -15.90
C ILE A 344 -2.98 -2.75 -16.49
N PHE A 345 -2.25 -3.69 -17.10
CA PHE A 345 -2.86 -4.84 -17.77
C PHE A 345 -3.14 -6.02 -16.86
N TYR A 346 -2.37 -6.16 -15.79
CA TYR A 346 -2.54 -7.23 -14.82
C TYR A 346 -2.07 -6.79 -13.43
N LYS A 347 -2.55 -7.52 -12.42
CA LYS A 347 -1.94 -7.57 -11.09
C LYS A 347 -1.75 -9.02 -10.70
N ILE A 348 -0.72 -9.29 -9.92
CA ILE A 348 -0.54 -10.58 -9.25
C ILE A 348 -0.85 -10.40 -7.77
N TYR A 349 -1.52 -11.37 -7.15
CA TYR A 349 -1.97 -11.22 -5.77
C TYR A 349 -2.06 -12.54 -5.01
N TYR A 350 -2.06 -12.42 -3.69
CA TYR A 350 -2.44 -13.48 -2.77
C TYR A 350 -3.71 -13.11 -2.01
N ILE A 351 -4.57 -14.10 -1.76
CA ILE A 351 -5.67 -14.01 -0.78
C ILE A 351 -5.10 -14.33 0.60
N THR A 352 -5.48 -13.55 1.61
CA THR A 352 -4.89 -13.63 2.95
C THR A 352 -5.83 -14.16 4.03
N GLU A 353 -7.11 -14.45 3.74
CA GLU A 353 -8.15 -14.99 4.66
C GLU A 353 -8.38 -14.22 5.98
#